data_AF-A0A1X0DI76-F1
#
_entry.id   AF-A0A1X0DI76-F1
#
_cell.length_a   1.000
_cell.length_b   1.000
_cell.length_c   1.000
_cell.angle_alpha   90.00
_cell.angle_beta   90.00
_cell.angle_gamma   90.00
#
_symmetry.space_group_name_H-M   'P 1'
#
loop_
_entity.id
_entity.type
_entity.pdbx_description
1 polymer ?
#
loop_
_entity_poly.entity_id
_entity_poly.type
_entity_poly.pdbx_seq_one_letter_code
_entity_poly.pdbx_strand_id
1 'polypeptide(L)'
;MDTMKKNPADYVIGPDATIEDADLDEREIYHKGERLTEARAAELGDIAAREAEQTRTARTAGLIPGGKSLSGGQKHSPVVQVRVSEITRTKLEAIAKARKMSVSKLSRQVLDEFVNRETA
;
A
#
# COMPACT_ATOMS: atom_id res chain seq x y z
N MET A 1 -21.15 -1.92 16.27
CA MET A 1 -21.34 -1.61 14.84
C MET A 1 -20.63 -2.67 14.04
N ASP A 2 -21.37 -3.37 13.18
CA ASP A 2 -20.88 -4.47 12.35
C ASP A 2 -19.84 -3.92 11.37
N THR A 3 -18.58 -4.35 11.49
CA THR A 3 -17.52 -3.96 10.55
C THR A 3 -17.68 -4.80 9.30
N MET A 4 -18.66 -4.44 8.47
CA MET A 4 -18.92 -5.09 7.20
C MET A 4 -17.62 -5.09 6.39
N LYS A 5 -16.99 -6.27 6.23
CA LYS A 5 -15.78 -6.46 5.43
C LYS A 5 -16.13 -6.10 3.98
N LYS A 6 -15.86 -4.86 3.57
CA LYS A 6 -16.01 -4.41 2.20
C LYS A 6 -14.99 -5.14 1.33
N ASN A 7 -15.44 -6.04 0.46
CA ASN A 7 -14.59 -6.70 -0.53
C ASN A 7 -14.59 -5.85 -1.81
N PRO A 8 -13.43 -5.38 -2.31
CA PRO A 8 -13.38 -4.55 -3.51
C PRO A 8 -13.92 -5.27 -4.77
N ALA A 9 -13.92 -6.60 -4.78
CA ALA A 9 -14.50 -7.38 -5.89
C ALA A 9 -16.02 -7.16 -6.05
N ASP A 10 -16.71 -6.69 -5.01
CA ASP A 10 -18.17 -6.49 -5.03
C ASP A 10 -18.57 -5.15 -5.70
N TYR A 11 -17.59 -4.28 -6.02
CA TYR A 11 -17.82 -2.92 -6.55
C TYR A 11 -17.15 -2.68 -7.92
N VAL A 12 -16.92 -3.76 -8.69
CA VAL A 12 -16.27 -3.66 -10.00
C VAL A 12 -17.25 -3.11 -11.04
N ILE A 13 -16.90 -1.98 -11.66
CA ILE A 13 -17.63 -1.41 -12.79
C ILE A 13 -17.19 -2.14 -14.07
N GLY A 14 -18.11 -2.87 -14.68
CA GLY A 14 -17.87 -3.66 -15.89
C GLY A 14 -17.67 -2.79 -17.14
N PRO A 15 -17.11 -3.36 -18.23
CA PRO A 15 -16.91 -2.64 -19.49
C PRO A 15 -18.22 -2.30 -20.23
N ASP A 16 -19.32 -2.92 -19.82
CA ASP A 16 -20.69 -2.71 -20.28
C ASP A 16 -21.48 -1.69 -19.42
N ALA A 17 -20.87 -1.17 -18.36
CA ALA A 17 -21.50 -0.19 -17.50
C ALA A 17 -21.71 1.14 -18.23
N THR A 18 -22.91 1.71 -18.10
CA THR A 18 -23.22 3.06 -18.55
C THR A 18 -22.94 4.03 -17.41
N ILE A 19 -22.11 5.04 -17.66
CA ILE A 19 -21.73 6.07 -16.70
C ILE A 19 -22.29 7.40 -17.19
N GLU A 20 -23.09 8.04 -16.35
CA GLU A 20 -23.73 9.32 -16.63
C GLU A 20 -23.54 10.24 -15.43
N ASP A 21 -23.38 11.53 -15.68
CA ASP A 21 -23.47 12.54 -14.63
C ASP A 21 -24.96 12.77 -14.30
N ALA A 22 -25.28 12.81 -13.01
CA ALA A 22 -26.62 13.03 -12.52
C ALA A 22 -26.59 14.09 -11.42
N ASP A 23 -27.50 15.07 -11.51
CA ASP A 23 -27.81 15.98 -10.41
C ASP A 23 -28.68 15.24 -9.39
N LEU A 24 -28.18 15.10 -8.16
CA LEU A 24 -28.82 14.34 -7.10
C LEU A 24 -30.01 15.07 -6.45
N ASP A 25 -30.09 16.40 -6.61
CA ASP A 25 -31.21 17.17 -6.10
C ASP A 25 -32.42 17.08 -7.04
N GLU A 26 -32.17 17.00 -8.35
CA GLU A 26 -33.20 16.82 -9.39
C GLU A 26 -33.63 15.36 -9.57
N ARG A 27 -32.71 14.40 -9.48
CA ARG A 27 -32.98 12.98 -9.73
C ARG A 27 -33.23 12.23 -8.42
N GLU A 28 -34.34 11.48 -8.36
CA GLU A 28 -34.69 10.70 -7.17
C GLU A 28 -33.87 9.41 -7.07
N ILE A 29 -32.71 9.52 -6.40
CA ILE A 29 -31.82 8.39 -6.13
C ILE A 29 -31.87 8.06 -4.63
N TYR A 30 -31.94 6.77 -4.29
CA TYR A 30 -31.98 6.31 -2.90
C TYR A 30 -30.74 5.51 -2.54
N HIS A 31 -30.10 5.87 -1.43
CA HIS A 31 -28.98 5.14 -0.85
C HIS A 31 -29.38 4.61 0.53
N LYS A 32 -29.36 3.28 0.72
CA LYS A 32 -29.77 2.61 1.98
C LYS A 32 -31.16 3.01 2.48
N GLY A 33 -32.08 3.29 1.56
CA GLY A 33 -33.47 3.67 1.86
C GLY A 33 -33.67 5.16 2.15
N GLU A 34 -32.61 5.97 2.15
CA GLU A 34 -32.69 7.43 2.27
C GLU A 34 -32.50 8.10 0.90
N ARG A 35 -33.21 9.22 0.66
CA ARG A 35 -33.01 10.01 -0.56
C ARG A 35 -31.61 10.63 -0.54
N LEU A 36 -30.86 10.39 -1.60
CA LEU A 36 -29.53 10.94 -1.79
C LEU A 36 -29.66 12.28 -2.51
N THR A 37 -29.37 13.36 -1.79
CA THR A 37 -29.24 14.72 -2.30
C THR A 37 -27.78 15.10 -2.42
N GLU A 38 -27.47 16.21 -3.10
CA GLU A 38 -26.09 16.71 -3.19
C GLU A 38 -25.51 16.99 -1.79
N ALA A 39 -26.32 17.64 -0.94
CA ALA A 39 -25.93 17.92 0.44
C ALA A 39 -25.65 16.64 1.25
N ARG A 40 -26.45 15.58 1.06
CA ARG A 40 -26.28 14.31 1.76
C ARG A 40 -25.09 13.52 1.22
N ALA A 41 -24.86 13.57 -0.10
CA ALA A 41 -23.70 12.96 -0.72
C ALA A 41 -22.39 13.61 -0.22
N ALA A 42 -22.35 14.94 -0.10
CA ALA A 42 -21.22 15.66 0.48
C ALA A 42 -20.95 15.24 1.94
N GLU A 43 -21.99 15.16 2.77
CA GLU A 43 -21.87 14.69 4.16
C GLU A 43 -21.30 13.26 4.25
N LEU A 44 -21.82 12.34 3.42
CA LEU A 44 -21.30 10.97 3.34
C LEU A 44 -19.83 10.93 2.88
N GLY A 45 -19.45 11.82 1.96
CA GLY A 45 -18.07 12.01 1.51
C GLY A 45 -17.14 12.39 2.67
N ASP A 46 -17.55 13.37 3.48
CA ASP A 46 -16.78 13.81 4.66
C ASP A 46 -16.64 12.71 5.71
N ILE A 47 -17.71 11.96 5.97
CA ILE A 47 -17.68 10.81 6.89
C ILE A 47 -16.69 9.74 6.37
N ALA A 48 -16.79 9.39 5.09
CA ALA A 48 -15.90 8.42 4.46
C ALA A 48 -14.43 8.86 4.47
N ALA A 49 -14.16 10.15 4.25
CA ALA A 49 -12.81 10.70 4.33
C ALA A 49 -12.22 10.56 5.73
N ARG A 50 -12.97 10.90 6.77
CA ARG A 50 -12.55 10.75 8.18
C ARG A 50 -12.30 9.28 8.55
N GLU A 51 -13.17 8.37 8.14
CA GLU A 51 -13.00 6.92 8.35
C GLU A 51 -11.76 6.37 7.63
N ALA A 52 -11.51 6.84 6.40
CA ALA A 52 -10.36 6.44 5.60
C ALA A 52 -9.04 6.92 6.23
N GLU A 53 -9.00 8.14 6.76
CA GLU A 53 -7.85 8.68 7.47
C GLU A 53 -7.53 7.89 8.75
N GLN A 54 -8.56 7.59 9.56
CA GLN A 54 -8.42 6.76 10.76
C GLN A 54 -7.94 5.34 10.40
N THR A 55 -8.49 4.75 9.35
CA THR A 55 -8.11 3.40 8.89
C THR A 55 -6.70 3.36 8.31
N ARG A 56 -6.28 4.39 7.55
CA ARG A 56 -4.91 4.49 7.03
C ARG A 56 -3.93 4.56 8.18
N THR A 57 -4.18 5.45 9.14
CA THR A 57 -3.34 5.61 10.34
C THR A 57 -3.23 4.31 11.12
N ALA A 58 -4.34 3.59 11.32
CA ALA A 58 -4.37 2.28 11.98
C ALA A 58 -3.67 1.17 11.19
N ARG A 59 -3.79 1.14 9.85
CA ARG A 59 -3.11 0.16 8.99
C ARG A 59 -1.61 0.41 8.88
N THR A 60 -1.17 1.66 9.03
CA THR A 60 0.26 2.01 9.03
C THR A 60 0.90 1.95 10.41
N ALA A 61 0.11 1.92 11.48
CA ALA A 61 0.61 1.77 12.85
C ALA A 61 1.29 0.41 13.02
N GLY A 62 2.63 0.42 13.12
CA GLY A 62 3.45 -0.80 13.26
C GLY A 62 4.05 -1.33 11.96
N LEU A 63 3.72 -0.74 10.80
CA LEU A 63 4.47 -1.03 9.57
C LEU A 63 5.77 -0.25 9.61
N ILE A 64 6.89 -0.95 9.83
CA ILE A 64 8.20 -0.45 9.43
C ILE A 64 8.15 -0.35 7.91
N PRO A 65 8.24 0.85 7.29
CA PRO A 65 8.17 0.97 5.85
C PRO A 65 9.28 0.13 5.22
N GLY A 66 8.92 -1.03 4.68
CA GLY A 66 9.79 -1.75 3.76
C GLY A 66 10.05 -0.82 2.58
N GLY A 67 11.31 -0.65 2.19
CA GLY A 67 11.62 0.07 0.97
C GLY A 67 10.82 -0.49 -0.21
N LYS A 68 10.56 0.35 -1.23
CA LYS A 68 9.80 -0.02 -2.44
C LYS A 68 10.11 -1.45 -2.90
N SER A 69 9.08 -2.24 -3.21
CA SER A 69 9.24 -3.57 -3.80
C SER A 69 10.16 -3.47 -5.02
N LEU A 70 11.13 -4.38 -5.10
CA LEU A 70 12.06 -4.49 -6.24
C LEU A 70 11.44 -5.22 -7.43
N SER A 71 10.41 -6.02 -7.19
CA SER A 71 9.58 -6.57 -8.26
C SER A 71 8.51 -5.56 -8.64
N GLY A 72 8.58 -5.07 -9.87
CA GLY A 72 7.48 -4.33 -10.48
C GLY A 72 6.20 -5.19 -10.54
N GLY A 73 5.04 -4.54 -10.54
CA GLY A 73 3.76 -5.18 -10.84
C GLY A 73 3.14 -6.01 -9.70
N GLN A 74 3.04 -5.44 -8.49
CA GLN A 74 2.34 -6.04 -7.33
C GLN A 74 2.82 -7.43 -6.88
N LYS A 75 3.96 -7.91 -7.39
CA LYS A 75 4.57 -9.18 -6.95
C LYS A 75 5.50 -8.92 -5.77
N HIS A 76 5.65 -9.91 -4.89
CA HIS A 76 6.65 -9.84 -3.81
C HIS A 76 8.06 -9.94 -4.38
N SER A 77 9.02 -9.24 -3.76
CA SER A 77 10.42 -9.36 -4.14
C SER A 77 10.95 -10.72 -3.68
N PRO A 78 11.69 -11.47 -4.51
CA PRO A 78 12.30 -12.72 -4.07
C PRO A 78 13.31 -12.46 -2.95
N VAL A 79 13.43 -13.40 -2.02
CA VAL A 79 14.26 -13.26 -0.81
C VAL A 79 15.41 -14.27 -0.84
N VAL A 80 16.63 -13.79 -0.58
CA VAL A 80 17.80 -14.62 -0.33
C VAL A 80 18.13 -14.54 1.17
N GLN A 81 18.11 -15.67 1.87
CA GLN A 81 18.51 -15.76 3.28
C GLN A 81 19.93 -16.30 3.38
N VAL A 82 20.80 -15.58 4.09
CA VAL A 82 22.22 -15.95 4.25
C VAL A 82 22.60 -15.97 5.72
N ARG A 83 23.20 -17.08 6.16
CA ARG A 83 23.84 -17.18 7.48
C ARG A 83 25.28 -16.71 7.37
N VAL A 84 25.70 -15.87 8.31
CA VAL A 84 27.06 -15.32 8.40
C VAL A 84 27.58 -15.47 9.83
N SER A 85 28.90 -15.41 10.00
CA SER A 85 29.49 -15.34 11.33
C SER A 85 29.12 -14.02 12.02
N GLU A 86 29.13 -14.03 13.35
CA GLU A 86 28.87 -12.84 14.17
C GLU A 86 29.81 -11.68 13.81
N ILE A 87 31.10 -11.97 13.62
CA ILE A 87 32.10 -10.97 13.21
C ILE A 87 31.70 -10.30 11.87
N THR A 88 31.25 -11.09 10.89
CA THR A 88 30.81 -10.57 9.60
C THR A 88 29.57 -9.70 9.76
N ARG A 89 28.62 -10.11 10.62
CA ARG A 89 27.42 -9.33 10.90
C ARG A 89 27.77 -7.96 11.50
N THR A 90 28.65 -7.92 12.50
CA THR A 90 29.10 -6.68 13.14
C THR A 90 29.80 -5.75 12.14
N LYS A 91 30.64 -6.31 11.26
CA LYS A 91 31.30 -5.53 10.19
C LYS A 91 30.28 -4.93 9.21
N LEU A 92 29.27 -5.69 8.80
CA LEU A 92 28.21 -5.19 7.92
C LEU A 92 27.45 -4.02 8.56
N GLU A 93 27.14 -4.12 9.86
CA GLU A 93 26.45 -3.05 10.60
C GLU A 93 27.30 -1.78 10.69
N ALA A 94 28.60 -1.92 10.96
CA ALA A 94 29.53 -0.79 10.99
C ALA A 94 29.61 -0.06 9.63
N ILE A 95 29.72 -0.82 8.53
CA ILE A 95 29.76 -0.26 7.16
C ILE A 95 28.44 0.44 6.83
N ALA A 96 27.31 -0.20 7.13
CA ALA A 96 25.98 0.37 6.86
C ALA A 96 25.77 1.69 7.62
N LYS A 97 26.19 1.74 8.90
CA LYS A 97 26.14 2.95 9.73
C LYS A 97 27.02 4.07 9.17
N ALA A 98 28.27 3.76 8.80
CA ALA A 98 29.19 4.73 8.20
C ALA A 98 28.62 5.34 6.90
N ARG A 99 27.90 4.53 6.12
CA ARG A 99 27.25 4.94 4.86
C ARG A 99 25.82 5.49 5.05
N LYS A 100 25.37 5.70 6.29
CA LYS A 100 24.02 6.21 6.65
C LYS A 100 22.89 5.44 5.94
N MET A 101 22.98 4.12 5.90
CA MET A 101 21.97 3.25 5.28
C MET A 101 21.70 1.99 6.12
N SER A 102 20.63 1.27 5.80
CA SER A 102 20.32 0.00 6.47
C SER A 102 21.20 -1.14 5.95
N VAL A 103 21.42 -2.16 6.78
CA VAL A 103 22.14 -3.38 6.39
C VAL A 103 21.49 -4.03 5.16
N SER A 104 20.16 -4.09 5.10
CA SER A 104 19.44 -4.65 3.94
C SER A 104 19.73 -3.88 2.64
N LYS A 105 19.83 -2.54 2.70
CA LYS A 105 20.15 -1.73 1.52
C LYS A 105 21.60 -1.95 1.07
N LEU A 106 22.55 -2.01 2.02
CA LEU A 106 23.95 -2.33 1.73
C LEU A 106 24.08 -3.73 1.12
N SER A 107 23.50 -4.75 1.75
CA SER A 107 23.57 -6.13 1.28
C SER A 107 23.02 -6.30 -0.13
N ARG A 108 21.94 -5.59 -0.46
CA ARG A 108 21.38 -5.56 -1.81
C ARG A 108 22.40 -5.05 -2.84
N GLN A 109 23.01 -3.89 -2.58
CA GLN A 109 24.00 -3.32 -3.50
C GLN A 109 25.19 -4.25 -3.73
N VAL A 110 25.70 -4.86 -2.66
CA VAL A 110 26.83 -5.79 -2.75
C VAL A 110 26.46 -7.05 -3.54
N LEU A 111 25.25 -7.60 -3.33
CA LEU A 111 24.77 -8.76 -4.08
C LEU A 111 24.55 -8.42 -5.56
N ASP A 112 23.93 -7.28 -5.87
CA ASP A 112 23.71 -6.84 -7.25
C ASP A 112 25.04 -6.62 -7.98
N GLU A 113 26.01 -5.96 -7.33
CA GLU A 113 27.36 -5.75 -7.88
C GLU A 113 28.09 -7.06 -8.14
N PHE A 114 28.05 -7.99 -7.17
CA PHE A 114 28.65 -9.31 -7.32
C PHE A 114 28.05 -10.06 -8.50
N VAL A 115 26.72 -10.19 -8.55
CA VAL A 115 26.03 -10.92 -9.63
C VAL A 115 26.35 -10.29 -10.98
N ASN A 116 26.22 -8.96 -11.11
CA ASN A 116 26.50 -8.28 -12.38
C ASN A 116 27.93 -8.48 -12.85
N ARG A 117 28.90 -8.54 -11.94
CA ARG A 117 30.30 -8.81 -12.30
C ARG A 117 30.51 -10.24 -12.81
N GLU A 118 29.86 -11.23 -12.20
CA GLU A 118 30.05 -12.65 -12.56
C GLU A 118 29.18 -13.09 -13.76
N THR A 119 28.16 -12.31 -14.13
CA THR A 119 27.27 -12.58 -15.27
C THR A 119 27.50 -11.65 -16.46
N ALA A 120 28.52 -10.80 -16.42
CA ALA A 120 28.92 -9.92 -17.52
C ALA A 120 29.83 -10.61 -18.54
#